data_AF-A0A924V546-F1
#
_entry.id   AF-A0A924V546-F1
#
_cell.length_a   1.000
_cell.length_b   1.000
_cell.length_c   1.000
_cell.angle_alpha   90.00
_cell.angle_beta   90.00
_cell.angle_gamma   90.00
#
_symmetry.space_group_name_H-M   'P 1'
#
loop_
_entity.id
_entity.type
_entity.pdbx_description
1 polymer ?
#
loop_
_entity_poly.entity_id
_entity_poly.type
_entity_poly.pdbx_seq_one_letter_code
_entity_poly.pdbx_strand_id
1 'polypeptide(L)'
;MMKPIMDYIETLINTEKKLAPRKLAIKLVLGDAFLLNENHTYRMRRETAQQLKIKFKKADSAYHLASLLCLPNILKSKTVPYVENKLALNSLKIPLRTISIADLNFLGIKENHLLHETSHVIMWEESRRNLNLKKETGLMTAYLLSESYANYSETIANIYATTEMHQNFLSLNSFWSHSEKEVQLLQKFRAKHGSLIANTSLFLCFLYSNFLYKKISIYECEGIRIFLGQTAANLRVTEIQKLFKISSQLNTHFIMKTGEIFWKTIGIKDNLFESLDFDPVEFILKNPKLHHSLLNLLAKD
;
A
#
# COMPACT_ATOMS: atom_id res chain seq x y z
N MET A 1 14.47 23.48 -24.99
CA MET A 1 15.21 22.68 -23.99
C MET A 1 14.71 23.07 -22.60
N MET A 2 13.95 22.21 -21.92
CA MET A 2 13.66 22.42 -20.50
C MET A 2 14.96 22.21 -19.72
N LYS A 3 15.35 23.19 -18.89
CA LYS A 3 16.44 22.98 -17.93
C LYS A 3 16.01 21.84 -17.00
N PRO A 4 16.86 20.82 -16.76
CA PRO A 4 16.56 19.82 -15.76
C PRO A 4 16.31 20.52 -14.43
N ILE A 5 15.16 20.27 -13.82
CA ILE A 5 14.89 20.71 -12.45
C ILE A 5 15.93 19.99 -11.61
N MET A 6 16.80 20.75 -10.94
CA MET A 6 17.85 20.12 -10.16
C MET A 6 17.25 19.49 -8.90
N ASP A 7 17.40 18.17 -8.82
CA ASP A 7 16.80 17.24 -7.85
C ASP A 7 17.53 17.23 -6.50
N TYR A 8 17.74 18.42 -5.92
CA TYR A 8 18.39 18.57 -4.63
C TYR A 8 17.42 18.45 -3.47
N ILE A 9 17.90 17.93 -2.34
CA ILE A 9 17.15 17.82 -1.07
C ILE A 9 16.57 19.17 -0.64
N GLU A 10 17.31 20.26 -0.86
CA GLU A 10 16.84 21.60 -0.56
C GLU A 10 15.51 21.90 -1.28
N THR A 11 15.38 21.49 -2.54
CA THR A 11 14.16 21.68 -3.32
C THR A 11 12.98 20.99 -2.62
N LEU A 12 13.15 19.77 -2.13
CA LEU A 12 12.10 19.06 -1.37
C LEU A 12 11.72 19.83 -0.09
N ILE A 13 12.72 20.21 0.72
CA ILE A 13 12.48 20.92 1.99
C ILE A 13 11.78 22.26 1.75
N ASN A 14 12.22 23.01 0.73
CA ASN A 14 11.66 24.34 0.42
C ASN A 14 10.26 24.25 -0.20
N THR A 15 10.00 23.26 -1.05
CA THR A 15 8.64 22.99 -1.55
C THR A 15 7.69 22.75 -0.39
N GLU A 16 8.06 21.87 0.55
CA GLU A 16 7.19 21.53 1.67
C GLU A 16 6.94 22.73 2.60
N LYS A 17 7.95 23.59 2.83
CA LYS A 17 7.78 24.83 3.62
C LYS A 17 6.77 25.81 3.03
N LYS A 18 6.59 25.82 1.71
CA LYS A 18 5.67 26.72 1.01
C LYS A 18 4.22 26.22 1.04
N LEU A 19 3.98 24.97 1.42
CA LEU A 19 2.64 24.40 1.48
C LEU A 19 1.87 24.90 2.69
N ALA A 20 0.57 25.15 2.49
CA ALA A 20 -0.33 25.41 3.60
C ALA A 20 -0.36 24.21 4.56
N PRO A 21 -0.28 24.43 5.89
CA PRO A 21 -0.27 23.35 6.86
C PRO A 21 -1.61 22.58 6.83
N ARG A 22 -1.55 21.27 6.62
CA ARG A 22 -2.68 20.36 6.79
C ARG A 22 -2.75 19.85 8.23
N LYS A 23 -3.96 19.79 8.79
CA LYS A 23 -4.21 19.28 10.15
C LYS A 23 -3.72 17.84 10.37
N LEU A 24 -3.70 17.03 9.31
CA LEU A 24 -3.29 15.62 9.34
C LEU A 24 -1.79 15.39 9.16
N ALA A 25 -1.02 16.44 8.83
CA ALA A 25 0.39 16.30 8.49
C ALA A 25 1.26 16.08 9.73
N ILE A 26 2.14 15.08 9.65
CA ILE A 26 3.21 14.81 10.60
C ILE A 26 4.39 15.68 10.19
N LYS A 27 4.51 16.86 10.83
CA LYS A 27 5.51 17.89 10.49
C LYS A 27 6.97 17.41 10.47
N LEU A 28 7.26 16.27 11.11
CA LEU A 28 8.59 15.69 11.26
C LEU A 28 8.94 14.65 10.18
N VAL A 29 7.99 14.33 9.30
CA VAL A 29 8.18 13.41 8.17
C VAL A 29 8.30 14.23 6.89
N LEU A 30 9.37 14.00 6.13
CA LEU A 30 9.62 14.69 4.87
C LEU A 30 8.63 14.22 3.80
N GLY A 31 7.90 15.16 3.21
CA GLY A 31 6.97 14.89 2.11
C GLY A 31 5.54 14.56 2.54
N ASP A 32 5.27 14.33 3.83
CA ASP A 32 3.93 13.99 4.31
C ASP A 32 2.92 15.11 4.01
N ALA A 33 3.31 16.38 4.22
CA ALA A 33 2.43 17.51 3.90
C ALA A 33 2.20 17.66 2.38
N PHE A 34 3.22 17.37 1.57
CA PHE A 34 3.13 17.40 0.11
C PHE A 34 2.17 16.32 -0.39
N LEU A 35 2.37 15.07 0.02
CA LEU A 35 1.53 13.95 -0.42
C LEU A 35 0.07 14.11 0.04
N LEU A 36 -0.18 14.67 1.22
CA LEU A 36 -1.54 15.02 1.65
C LEU A 36 -2.24 16.04 0.72
N ASN A 37 -1.49 16.95 0.09
CA ASN A 37 -2.03 17.95 -0.83
C ASN A 37 -2.19 17.37 -2.25
N GLU A 38 -1.14 16.73 -2.75
CA GLU A 38 -1.02 16.42 -4.18
C GLU A 38 -1.37 14.96 -4.52
N ASN A 39 -1.31 14.03 -3.56
CA ASN A 39 -1.60 12.62 -3.78
C ASN A 39 -2.98 12.24 -3.22
N HIS A 40 -3.94 11.95 -4.11
CA HIS A 40 -5.31 11.63 -3.69
C HIS A 40 -5.37 10.37 -2.81
N THR A 41 -4.73 9.28 -3.23
CA THR A 41 -4.71 8.02 -2.47
C THR A 41 -4.11 8.21 -1.08
N TYR A 42 -2.96 8.88 -1.00
CA TYR A 42 -2.31 9.15 0.27
C TYR A 42 -3.21 9.94 1.22
N ARG A 43 -3.83 11.02 0.72
CA ARG A 43 -4.80 11.82 1.48
C ARG A 43 -5.99 10.97 1.95
N MET A 44 -6.59 10.18 1.06
CA MET A 44 -7.75 9.34 1.38
C MET A 44 -7.44 8.33 2.50
N ARG A 45 -6.25 7.72 2.48
CA ARG A 45 -5.81 6.81 3.57
C ARG A 45 -5.64 7.56 4.88
N ARG A 46 -5.05 8.75 4.88
CA ARG A 46 -4.88 9.57 6.09
C ARG A 46 -6.21 10.04 6.68
N GLU A 47 -7.18 10.40 5.83
CA GLU A 47 -8.54 10.78 6.26
C GLU A 47 -9.30 9.57 6.82
N THR A 48 -9.20 8.42 6.15
CA THR A 48 -9.78 7.15 6.64
C THR A 48 -9.15 6.75 7.99
N ALA A 49 -7.85 6.92 8.14
CA ALA A 49 -7.14 6.67 9.39
C ALA A 49 -7.65 7.55 10.54
N GLN A 50 -7.91 8.83 10.27
CA GLN A 50 -8.52 9.73 11.24
C GLN A 50 -9.93 9.24 11.65
N GLN A 51 -10.77 8.85 10.70
CA GLN A 51 -12.12 8.33 10.97
C GLN A 51 -12.08 7.05 11.82
N LEU A 52 -11.10 6.17 11.57
CA LEU A 52 -10.90 4.93 12.32
C LEU A 52 -10.14 5.11 13.64
N LYS A 53 -9.78 6.36 13.99
CA LYS A 53 -9.00 6.72 15.19
C LYS A 53 -7.64 6.01 15.25
N ILE A 54 -7.02 5.79 14.08
CA ILE A 54 -5.65 5.28 13.97
C ILE A 54 -4.70 6.39 14.45
N LYS A 55 -3.74 6.01 15.29
CA LYS A 55 -2.74 6.93 15.85
C LYS A 55 -1.45 6.86 15.06
N PHE A 56 -0.69 7.94 15.09
CA PHE A 56 0.66 8.00 14.55
C PHE A 56 1.63 8.32 15.67
N LYS A 57 2.72 7.57 15.78
CA LYS A 57 3.73 7.74 16.84
C LYS A 57 5.13 7.64 16.25
N LYS A 58 6.09 8.36 16.81
CA LYS A 58 7.51 8.16 16.50
C LYS A 58 7.88 6.69 16.67
N ALA A 59 8.56 6.13 15.67
CA ALA A 59 9.11 4.79 15.68
C ALA A 59 10.04 4.58 16.89
N ASP A 60 9.93 3.42 17.53
CA ASP A 60 10.83 3.02 18.61
C ASP A 60 12.01 2.20 18.07
N SER A 61 12.88 1.77 18.99
CA SER A 61 14.07 0.97 18.64
C SER A 61 13.69 -0.38 18.01
N ALA A 62 12.57 -0.97 18.40
CA ALA A 62 12.12 -2.25 17.84
C ALA A 62 11.74 -2.10 16.37
N TYR A 63 10.94 -1.08 16.03
CA TYR A 63 10.59 -0.81 14.63
C TYR A 63 11.81 -0.46 13.77
N HIS A 64 12.77 0.27 14.33
CA HIS A 64 14.01 0.58 13.62
C HIS A 64 14.91 -0.64 13.36
N LEU A 65 14.86 -1.65 14.25
CA LEU A 65 15.64 -2.88 14.13
C LEU A 65 14.96 -3.90 13.22
N ALA A 66 13.65 -4.10 13.39
CA ALA A 66 12.88 -5.14 12.72
C ALA A 66 11.42 -4.72 12.51
N SER A 67 11.18 -3.81 11.57
CA SER A 67 9.84 -3.29 11.24
C SER A 67 8.83 -4.39 10.93
N LEU A 68 9.24 -5.43 10.19
CA LEU A 68 8.39 -6.56 9.81
C LEU A 68 7.85 -7.35 11.01
N LEU A 69 8.58 -7.37 12.13
CA LEU A 69 8.13 -8.02 13.38
C LEU A 69 7.14 -7.17 14.16
N CYS A 70 6.96 -5.90 13.80
CA CYS A 70 6.12 -4.96 14.53
C CYS A 70 4.66 -4.97 14.07
N LEU A 71 4.35 -5.56 12.91
CA LEU A 71 3.01 -5.55 12.34
C LEU A 71 1.92 -6.02 13.33
N PRO A 72 2.05 -7.14 14.09
CA PRO A 72 1.04 -7.53 15.06
C PRO A 72 0.75 -6.44 16.12
N ASN A 73 1.79 -5.74 16.59
CA ASN A 73 1.65 -4.66 17.55
C ASN A 73 1.02 -3.41 16.93
N ILE A 74 1.38 -3.09 15.68
CA ILE A 74 0.78 -1.99 14.90
C ILE A 74 -0.72 -2.21 14.75
N LEU A 75 -1.12 -3.40 14.30
CA LEU A 75 -2.52 -3.79 14.11
C LEU A 75 -3.30 -3.79 15.43
N LYS A 76 -2.74 -4.39 16.48
CA LYS A 76 -3.39 -4.47 17.82
C LYS A 76 -3.60 -3.08 18.44
N SER A 77 -2.59 -2.22 18.37
CA SER A 77 -2.62 -0.88 18.98
C SER A 77 -3.25 0.20 18.11
N LYS A 78 -3.51 -0.11 16.82
CA LYS A 78 -3.88 0.85 15.77
C LYS A 78 -2.95 2.06 15.74
N THR A 79 -1.65 1.82 15.89
CA THR A 79 -0.64 2.88 15.94
C THR A 79 0.39 2.65 14.87
N VAL A 80 0.43 3.55 13.89
CA VAL A 80 1.37 3.53 12.78
C VAL A 80 2.65 4.28 13.20
N PRO A 81 3.83 3.63 13.14
CA PRO A 81 5.09 4.26 13.45
C PRO A 81 5.54 5.20 12.31
N TYR A 82 6.21 6.29 12.66
CA TYR A 82 6.86 7.19 11.70
C TYR A 82 8.31 7.50 12.09
N VAL A 83 9.15 7.76 11.10
CA VAL A 83 10.55 8.14 11.28
C VAL A 83 10.69 9.65 11.07
N GLU A 84 11.37 10.33 11.99
CA GLU A 84 11.60 11.79 11.96
C GLU A 84 12.72 12.18 10.97
N ASN A 85 12.63 11.69 9.74
CA ASN A 85 13.67 11.86 8.72
C ASN A 85 13.90 13.33 8.33
N LYS A 86 12.87 14.19 8.39
CA LYS A 86 13.00 15.63 8.13
C LYS A 86 13.84 16.34 9.18
N LEU A 87 13.65 15.99 10.46
CA LEU A 87 14.43 16.58 11.56
C LEU A 87 15.90 16.14 11.45
N ALA A 88 16.13 14.86 11.17
CA ALA A 88 17.47 14.33 10.95
C ALA A 88 18.17 15.04 9.79
N LEU A 89 17.52 15.16 8.63
CA LEU A 89 18.05 15.86 7.45
C LEU A 89 18.40 17.33 7.74
N ASN A 90 17.51 18.06 8.44
CA ASN A 90 17.79 19.43 8.83
C ASN A 90 18.99 19.54 9.78
N SER A 91 19.20 18.55 10.65
CA SER A 91 20.30 18.55 11.63
C SER A 91 21.68 18.31 11.01
N LEU A 92 21.75 17.62 9.86
CA LEU A 92 23.00 17.34 9.14
C LEU A 92 23.63 18.59 8.52
N LYS A 93 22.92 19.72 8.44
CA LYS A 93 23.40 20.99 7.87
C LYS A 93 24.06 20.80 6.49
N ILE A 94 23.48 19.92 5.67
CA ILE A 94 23.98 19.59 4.34
C ILE A 94 24.05 20.88 3.50
N PRO A 95 25.20 21.19 2.87
CA PRO A 95 25.31 22.35 1.99
C PRO A 95 24.25 22.34 0.89
N LEU A 96 23.81 23.53 0.47
CA LEU A 96 22.80 23.65 -0.57
C LEU A 96 23.35 23.12 -1.91
N ARG A 97 22.51 22.40 -2.65
CA ARG A 97 22.79 21.92 -4.03
C ARG A 97 23.95 20.94 -4.20
N THR A 98 24.31 20.18 -3.16
CA THR A 98 25.38 19.16 -3.25
C THR A 98 24.89 17.73 -3.25
N ILE A 99 23.73 17.44 -2.64
CA ILE A 99 23.21 16.08 -2.50
C ILE A 99 21.87 15.97 -3.23
N SER A 100 21.81 15.03 -4.17
CA SER A 100 20.59 14.67 -4.89
C SER A 100 19.71 13.71 -4.10
N ILE A 101 18.49 13.50 -4.55
CA ILE A 101 17.58 12.49 -3.96
C ILE A 101 18.09 11.07 -4.23
N ALA A 102 18.72 10.84 -5.38
CA ALA A 102 19.40 9.58 -5.67
C ALA A 102 20.52 9.29 -4.67
N ASP A 103 21.29 10.32 -4.29
CA ASP A 103 22.33 10.19 -3.25
C ASP A 103 21.70 9.84 -1.89
N LEU A 104 20.52 10.38 -1.55
CA LEU A 104 19.84 10.00 -0.31
C LEU A 104 19.42 8.54 -0.28
N ASN A 105 18.91 8.04 -1.40
CA ASN A 105 18.53 6.63 -1.53
C ASN A 105 19.78 5.75 -1.42
N PHE A 106 20.90 6.16 -2.05
CA PHE A 106 22.19 5.47 -1.94
C PHE A 106 22.72 5.44 -0.50
N LEU A 107 22.59 6.56 0.23
CA LEU A 107 23.01 6.67 1.63
C LEU A 107 22.08 5.94 2.61
N GLY A 108 20.98 5.36 2.14
CA GLY A 108 20.06 4.59 2.96
C GLY A 108 19.29 5.45 3.97
N ILE A 109 18.86 6.66 3.58
CA ILE A 109 17.92 7.41 4.42
C ILE A 109 16.71 6.54 4.71
N LYS A 110 16.38 6.42 6.00
CA LYS A 110 15.21 5.66 6.41
C LYS A 110 13.95 6.28 5.82
N GLU A 111 13.34 5.53 4.92
CA GLU A 111 12.03 5.79 4.37
C GLU A 111 10.98 5.74 5.47
N ASN A 112 9.90 6.47 5.27
CA ASN A 112 8.67 6.27 6.00
C ASN A 112 7.82 5.30 5.18
N HIS A 113 7.11 4.39 5.83
CA HIS A 113 6.16 3.50 5.15
C HIS A 113 4.73 3.83 5.55
N LEU A 114 4.46 5.13 5.75
CA LEU A 114 3.20 5.62 6.32
C LEU A 114 2.00 5.16 5.51
N LEU A 115 2.07 5.20 4.18
CA LEU A 115 0.98 4.76 3.31
C LEU A 115 0.68 3.27 3.50
N HIS A 116 1.73 2.45 3.47
CA HIS A 116 1.65 1.00 3.58
C HIS A 116 1.09 0.57 4.95
N GLU A 117 1.72 1.02 6.03
CA GLU A 117 1.34 0.67 7.40
C GLU A 117 -0.06 1.19 7.76
N THR A 118 -0.43 2.38 7.27
CA THR A 118 -1.80 2.88 7.43
C THR A 118 -2.81 1.99 6.71
N SER A 119 -2.47 1.53 5.52
CA SER A 119 -3.35 0.66 4.72
C SER A 119 -3.55 -0.70 5.38
N HIS A 120 -2.51 -1.28 5.98
CA HIS A 120 -2.66 -2.49 6.79
C HIS A 120 -3.69 -2.30 7.91
N VAL A 121 -3.57 -1.25 8.72
CA VAL A 121 -4.48 -1.03 9.85
C VAL A 121 -5.91 -0.76 9.37
N ILE A 122 -6.10 -0.01 8.28
CA ILE A 122 -7.45 0.22 7.69
C ILE A 122 -8.10 -1.11 7.30
N MET A 123 -7.40 -1.94 6.52
CA MET A 123 -7.94 -3.20 6.04
C MET A 123 -8.12 -4.23 7.15
N TRP A 124 -7.22 -4.24 8.14
CA TRP A 124 -7.37 -5.06 9.32
C TRP A 124 -8.63 -4.73 10.12
N GLU A 125 -8.89 -3.43 10.32
CA GLU A 125 -10.10 -2.97 10.99
C GLU A 125 -11.37 -3.35 10.22
N GLU A 126 -11.33 -3.27 8.90
CA GLU A 126 -12.45 -3.68 8.06
C GLU A 126 -12.66 -5.20 8.09
N SER A 127 -11.57 -5.96 8.00
CA SER A 127 -11.59 -7.42 8.11
C SER A 127 -12.15 -7.85 9.47
N ARG A 128 -11.72 -7.22 10.57
CA ARG A 128 -12.18 -7.53 11.94
C ARG A 128 -13.68 -7.34 12.15
N ARG A 129 -14.32 -6.45 11.40
CA ARG A 129 -15.78 -6.22 11.46
C ARG A 129 -16.57 -7.32 10.76
N ASN A 130 -15.97 -7.97 9.77
CA ASN A 130 -16.66 -8.88 8.85
C ASN A 130 -16.22 -10.35 8.97
N LEU A 131 -15.05 -10.60 9.58
CA LEU A 131 -14.45 -11.93 9.73
C LEU A 131 -14.34 -12.32 11.20
N ASN A 132 -14.44 -13.63 11.45
CA ASN A 132 -14.13 -14.19 12.77
C ASN A 132 -12.62 -14.44 12.88
N LEU A 133 -11.89 -13.47 13.42
CA LEU A 133 -10.43 -13.56 13.60
C LEU A 133 -9.99 -14.58 14.67
N LYS A 134 -10.92 -15.23 15.38
CA LYS A 134 -10.61 -16.38 16.24
C LYS A 134 -10.42 -17.68 15.45
N LYS A 135 -10.90 -17.72 14.20
CA LYS A 135 -10.66 -18.82 13.27
C LYS A 135 -9.42 -18.51 12.44
N GLU A 136 -8.54 -19.49 12.29
CA GLU A 136 -7.29 -19.36 11.52
C GLU A 136 -7.54 -18.85 10.09
N THR A 137 -8.52 -19.44 9.37
CA THR A 137 -8.90 -18.96 8.03
C THR A 137 -9.28 -17.48 8.03
N GLY A 138 -10.10 -17.04 9.00
CA GLY A 138 -10.51 -15.64 9.08
C GLY A 138 -9.35 -14.70 9.39
N LEU A 139 -8.43 -15.14 10.24
CA LEU A 139 -7.22 -14.40 10.58
C LEU A 139 -6.23 -14.31 9.40
N MET A 140 -6.05 -15.41 8.69
CA MET A 140 -5.19 -15.48 7.50
C MET A 140 -5.72 -14.58 6.40
N THR A 141 -7.02 -14.70 6.10
CA THR A 141 -7.68 -13.82 5.13
C THR A 141 -7.51 -12.35 5.55
N ALA A 142 -7.69 -11.99 6.82
CA ALA A 142 -7.50 -10.61 7.28
C ALA A 142 -6.06 -10.11 7.07
N TYR A 143 -5.05 -10.96 7.34
CA TYR A 143 -3.65 -10.64 7.08
C TYR A 143 -3.39 -10.41 5.58
N LEU A 144 -3.79 -11.37 4.72
CA LEU A 144 -3.54 -11.29 3.28
C LEU A 144 -4.33 -10.17 2.59
N LEU A 145 -5.54 -9.86 3.05
CA LEU A 145 -6.26 -8.67 2.62
C LEU A 145 -5.47 -7.41 3.00
N SER A 146 -4.89 -7.36 4.20
CA SER A 146 -4.13 -6.21 4.68
C SER A 146 -2.85 -5.98 3.89
N GLU A 147 -2.10 -7.04 3.56
CA GLU A 147 -0.95 -6.99 2.65
C GLU A 147 -1.38 -6.50 1.27
N SER A 148 -2.41 -7.13 0.71
CA SER A 148 -2.89 -6.82 -0.65
C SER A 148 -3.39 -5.39 -0.78
N TYR A 149 -4.04 -4.86 0.26
CA TYR A 149 -4.54 -3.49 0.28
C TYR A 149 -3.42 -2.46 0.44
N ALA A 150 -2.38 -2.76 1.21
CA ALA A 150 -1.19 -1.92 1.32
C ALA A 150 -0.45 -1.85 -0.02
N ASN A 151 -0.22 -3.01 -0.64
CA ASN A 151 0.40 -3.13 -1.95
C ASN A 151 -0.38 -2.37 -3.03
N TYR A 152 -1.68 -2.61 -3.10
CA TYR A 152 -2.61 -1.90 -3.96
C TYR A 152 -2.57 -0.38 -3.76
N SER A 153 -2.57 0.09 -2.51
CA SER A 153 -2.61 1.53 -2.20
C SER A 153 -1.35 2.25 -2.67
N GLU A 154 -0.19 1.63 -2.52
CA GLU A 154 1.07 2.18 -3.06
C GLU A 154 1.06 2.21 -4.59
N THR A 155 0.54 1.16 -5.24
CA THR A 155 0.41 1.13 -6.70
C THR A 155 -0.51 2.23 -7.23
N ILE A 156 -1.68 2.43 -6.63
CA ILE A 156 -2.59 3.51 -7.06
C ILE A 156 -2.02 4.88 -6.71
N ALA A 157 -1.29 5.04 -5.61
CA ALA A 157 -0.63 6.31 -5.29
C ALA A 157 0.36 6.75 -6.39
N ASN A 158 1.03 5.80 -7.06
CA ASN A 158 1.92 6.08 -8.19
C ASN A 158 1.17 6.66 -9.41
N ILE A 159 -0.13 6.39 -9.59
CA ILE A 159 -0.94 6.99 -10.68
C ILE A 159 -1.04 8.51 -10.53
N TYR A 160 -1.05 9.01 -9.29
CA TYR A 160 -1.12 10.43 -8.98
C TYR A 160 0.26 11.11 -8.96
N ALA A 161 1.34 10.34 -8.96
CA ALA A 161 2.72 10.84 -8.96
C ALA A 161 3.18 11.28 -10.36
N THR A 162 2.59 12.36 -10.86
CA THR A 162 2.75 12.85 -12.24
C THR A 162 4.00 13.69 -12.50
N THR A 163 4.73 14.08 -11.46
CA THR A 163 5.98 14.84 -11.56
C THR A 163 7.11 14.11 -10.82
N GLU A 164 8.35 14.34 -11.23
CA GLU A 164 9.56 13.79 -10.58
C GLU A 164 9.58 14.12 -9.08
N MET A 165 9.27 15.36 -8.71
CA MET A 165 9.18 15.77 -7.31
C MET A 165 8.13 14.97 -6.52
N HIS A 166 6.98 14.68 -7.13
CA HIS A 166 5.94 13.87 -6.50
C HIS A 166 6.42 12.42 -6.33
N GLN A 167 7.04 11.85 -7.36
CA GLN A 167 7.62 10.50 -7.30
C GLN A 167 8.68 10.38 -6.21
N ASN A 168 9.55 11.38 -6.09
CA ASN A 168 10.57 11.46 -5.04
C ASN A 168 9.97 11.54 -3.63
N PHE A 169 8.92 12.33 -3.42
CA PHE A 169 8.24 12.33 -2.12
C PHE A 169 7.52 11.02 -1.83
N LEU A 170 6.90 10.41 -2.85
CA LEU A 170 6.20 9.15 -2.70
C LEU A 170 7.16 8.00 -2.37
N SER A 171 8.33 7.94 -3.02
CA SER A 171 9.35 6.92 -2.74
C SER A 171 9.89 7.01 -1.31
N LEU A 172 10.06 8.22 -0.77
CA LEU A 172 10.45 8.40 0.63
C LEU A 172 9.37 7.99 1.64
N ASN A 173 8.14 7.72 1.18
CA ASN A 173 6.95 7.45 2.00
C ASN A 173 6.25 6.11 1.67
N SER A 174 6.88 5.24 0.85
CA SER A 174 6.34 3.97 0.35
C SER A 174 7.45 2.90 0.30
N PHE A 175 7.10 1.60 0.32
CA PHE A 175 8.06 0.50 0.18
C PHE A 175 8.54 0.28 -1.26
N TRP A 176 7.75 0.69 -2.25
CA TRP A 176 8.12 0.53 -3.64
C TRP A 176 7.55 1.61 -4.56
N SER A 177 8.21 1.74 -5.70
CA SER A 177 7.75 2.53 -6.85
C SER A 177 7.43 1.59 -8.01
N HIS A 178 6.63 2.09 -8.95
CA HIS A 178 6.30 1.37 -10.17
C HIS A 178 6.93 2.02 -11.38
N SER A 179 7.22 1.22 -12.39
CA SER A 179 7.74 1.72 -13.66
C SER A 179 6.69 2.57 -14.38
N GLU A 180 7.17 3.51 -15.21
CA GLU A 180 6.28 4.36 -16.03
C GLU A 180 5.33 3.51 -16.90
N LYS A 181 5.82 2.39 -17.44
CA LYS A 181 5.01 1.46 -18.25
C LYS A 181 3.83 0.88 -17.49
N GLU A 182 4.02 0.54 -16.22
CA GLU A 182 2.97 -0.01 -15.35
C GLU A 182 1.94 1.05 -14.97
N VAL A 183 2.42 2.26 -14.63
CA VAL A 183 1.54 3.40 -14.36
C VAL A 183 0.69 3.73 -15.58
N GLN A 184 1.27 3.78 -16.77
CA GLN A 184 0.55 4.00 -18.03
C GLN A 184 -0.47 2.88 -18.32
N LEU A 185 -0.12 1.61 -18.05
CA LEU A 185 -1.04 0.48 -18.19
C LEU A 185 -2.26 0.66 -17.28
N LEU A 186 -2.04 1.02 -16.01
CA LEU A 186 -3.10 1.26 -15.04
C LEU A 186 -3.97 2.47 -15.39
N GLN A 187 -3.37 3.56 -15.83
CA GLN A 187 -4.11 4.74 -16.29
C GLN A 187 -5.02 4.41 -17.47
N LYS A 188 -4.53 3.66 -18.47
CA LYS A 188 -5.34 3.20 -19.61
C LYS A 188 -6.46 2.27 -19.17
N PHE A 189 -6.17 1.34 -18.26
CA PHE A 189 -7.18 0.43 -17.73
C PHE A 189 -8.28 1.19 -16.97
N ARG A 190 -7.89 2.12 -16.10
CA ARG A 190 -8.80 2.99 -15.33
C ARG A 190 -9.63 3.90 -16.23
N ALA A 191 -9.03 4.51 -17.25
CA ALA A 191 -9.76 5.34 -18.21
C ALA A 191 -10.81 4.54 -18.99
N LYS A 192 -10.52 3.27 -19.30
CA LYS A 192 -11.43 2.40 -20.04
C LYS A 192 -12.59 1.87 -19.19
N HIS A 193 -12.31 1.42 -17.97
CA HIS A 193 -13.26 0.67 -17.14
C HIS A 193 -13.79 1.44 -15.92
N GLY A 194 -13.25 2.62 -15.65
CA GLY A 194 -13.56 3.40 -14.45
C GLY A 194 -12.76 2.96 -13.22
N SER A 195 -12.77 3.81 -12.18
CA SER A 195 -11.97 3.62 -10.97
C SER A 195 -12.35 2.34 -10.22
N LEU A 196 -13.64 2.08 -9.99
CA LEU A 196 -14.08 0.92 -9.21
C LEU A 196 -13.58 -0.41 -9.80
N ILE A 197 -13.74 -0.62 -11.11
CA ILE A 197 -13.29 -1.84 -11.79
C ILE A 197 -11.76 -1.95 -11.75
N ALA A 198 -11.05 -0.85 -12.02
CA ALA A 198 -9.59 -0.82 -11.96
C ALA A 198 -9.05 -1.14 -10.57
N ASN A 199 -9.58 -0.48 -9.56
CA ASN A 199 -9.16 -0.61 -8.17
C ASN A 199 -9.42 -2.02 -7.65
N THR A 200 -10.63 -2.54 -7.88
CA THR A 200 -11.01 -3.88 -7.42
C THR A 200 -10.22 -4.96 -8.15
N SER A 201 -10.06 -4.84 -9.47
CA SER A 201 -9.27 -5.83 -10.24
C SER A 201 -7.82 -5.86 -9.76
N LEU A 202 -7.20 -4.68 -9.57
CA LEU A 202 -5.82 -4.60 -9.10
C LEU A 202 -5.66 -5.14 -7.67
N PHE A 203 -6.57 -4.78 -6.77
CA PHE A 203 -6.59 -5.29 -5.39
C PHE A 203 -6.69 -6.82 -5.36
N LEU A 204 -7.60 -7.41 -6.14
CA LEU A 204 -7.75 -8.86 -6.20
C LEU A 204 -6.56 -9.55 -6.88
N CYS A 205 -5.91 -8.91 -7.86
CA CYS A 205 -4.65 -9.40 -8.41
C CYS A 205 -3.53 -9.46 -7.35
N PHE A 206 -3.44 -8.45 -6.47
CA PHE A 206 -2.53 -8.50 -5.31
C PHE A 206 -2.93 -9.59 -4.32
N LEU A 207 -4.23 -9.80 -4.09
CA LEU A 207 -4.72 -10.89 -3.24
C LEU A 207 -4.28 -12.25 -3.74
N TYR A 208 -4.51 -12.56 -5.02
CA TYR A 208 -4.00 -13.82 -5.59
C TYR A 208 -2.47 -13.92 -5.53
N SER A 209 -1.74 -12.83 -5.75
CA SER A 209 -0.28 -12.86 -5.61
C SER A 209 0.18 -13.15 -4.19
N ASN A 210 -0.52 -12.61 -3.18
CA ASN A 210 -0.25 -12.88 -1.76
C ASN A 210 -0.66 -14.31 -1.34
N PHE A 211 -1.58 -14.94 -2.08
CA PHE A 211 -1.85 -16.38 -2.05
C PHE A 211 -0.84 -17.21 -2.88
N LEU A 212 0.31 -16.62 -3.26
CA LEU A 212 1.42 -17.27 -3.95
C LEU A 212 1.11 -17.75 -5.38
N TYR A 213 0.03 -17.25 -6.00
CA TYR A 213 -0.24 -17.51 -7.40
C TYR A 213 0.85 -16.86 -8.26
N LYS A 214 1.57 -17.67 -9.04
CA LYS A 214 2.57 -17.16 -10.01
C LYS A 214 1.94 -16.71 -11.32
N LYS A 215 0.75 -17.24 -11.62
CA LYS A 215 -0.06 -16.94 -12.80
C LYS A 215 -1.52 -17.03 -12.39
N ILE A 216 -2.35 -16.22 -13.05
CA ILE A 216 -3.80 -16.26 -12.89
C ILE A 216 -4.41 -16.98 -14.11
N SER A 217 -5.19 -18.03 -13.86
CA SER A 217 -5.87 -18.78 -14.92
C SER A 217 -7.17 -18.08 -15.35
N ILE A 218 -7.92 -18.70 -16.26
CA ILE A 218 -9.24 -18.20 -16.66
C ILE A 218 -10.19 -18.25 -15.46
N TYR A 219 -10.10 -19.26 -14.59
CA TYR A 219 -11.00 -19.42 -13.46
C TYR A 219 -10.91 -18.26 -12.46
N GLU A 220 -9.70 -17.88 -12.05
CA GLU A 220 -9.53 -16.76 -11.12
C GLU A 220 -9.89 -15.41 -11.77
N CYS A 221 -9.68 -15.27 -13.09
CA CYS A 221 -10.12 -14.08 -13.83
C CYS A 221 -11.65 -13.98 -13.85
N GLU A 222 -12.36 -15.09 -14.06
CA GLU A 222 -13.82 -15.13 -13.95
C GLU A 222 -14.27 -14.87 -12.50
N GLY A 223 -13.54 -15.36 -11.50
CA GLY A 223 -13.76 -15.01 -10.10
C GLY A 223 -13.75 -13.50 -9.86
N ILE A 224 -12.78 -12.78 -10.43
CA ILE A 224 -12.71 -11.30 -10.37
C ILE A 224 -13.93 -10.66 -11.06
N ARG A 225 -14.36 -11.17 -12.20
CA ARG A 225 -15.56 -10.66 -12.91
C ARG A 225 -16.83 -10.90 -12.10
N ILE A 226 -16.99 -12.08 -11.50
CA ILE A 226 -18.10 -12.42 -10.62
C ILE A 226 -18.11 -11.51 -9.39
N PHE A 227 -16.94 -11.24 -8.79
CA PHE A 227 -16.80 -10.30 -7.67
C PHE A 227 -17.28 -8.89 -8.02
N LEU A 228 -17.03 -8.43 -9.24
CA LEU A 228 -17.49 -7.13 -9.74
C LEU A 228 -18.95 -7.14 -10.23
N GLY A 229 -19.55 -8.31 -10.39
CA GLY A 229 -20.91 -8.49 -10.90
C GLY A 229 -21.10 -7.90 -12.30
N GLN A 230 -22.29 -7.36 -12.57
CA GLN A 230 -22.66 -6.85 -13.89
C GLN A 230 -21.78 -5.69 -14.38
N THR A 231 -21.09 -4.98 -13.48
CA THR A 231 -20.21 -3.87 -13.86
C THR A 231 -19.03 -4.34 -14.72
N ALA A 232 -18.59 -5.59 -14.56
CA ALA A 232 -17.48 -6.18 -15.31
C ALA A 232 -17.88 -6.89 -16.61
N ALA A 233 -19.07 -6.64 -17.15
CA ALA A 233 -19.56 -7.32 -18.37
C ALA A 233 -18.56 -7.23 -19.54
N ASN A 234 -17.91 -6.08 -19.72
CA ASN A 234 -16.94 -5.80 -20.79
C ASN A 234 -15.48 -6.05 -20.40
N LEU A 235 -15.21 -6.51 -19.18
CA LEU A 235 -13.85 -6.77 -18.71
C LEU A 235 -13.36 -8.11 -19.25
N ARG A 236 -12.29 -8.09 -20.06
CA ARG A 236 -11.75 -9.31 -20.68
C ARG A 236 -10.71 -9.98 -19.78
N VAL A 237 -10.68 -11.31 -19.79
CA VAL A 237 -9.67 -12.15 -19.11
C VAL A 237 -8.25 -11.68 -19.41
N THR A 238 -7.93 -11.38 -20.67
CA THR A 238 -6.59 -10.94 -21.08
C THR A 238 -6.19 -9.58 -20.50
N GLU A 239 -7.14 -8.74 -20.09
CA GLU A 239 -6.88 -7.45 -19.44
C GLU A 239 -6.58 -7.64 -17.96
N ILE A 240 -7.31 -8.54 -17.28
CA ILE A 240 -7.03 -8.97 -15.91
C ILE A 240 -5.64 -9.61 -15.83
N GLN A 241 -5.31 -10.53 -16.73
CA GLN A 241 -3.99 -11.15 -16.80
C GLN A 241 -2.86 -10.13 -17.02
N LYS A 242 -3.11 -9.04 -17.75
CA LYS A 242 -2.14 -7.95 -17.90
C LYS A 242 -1.95 -7.17 -16.61
N LEU A 243 -3.03 -6.88 -15.87
CA LEU A 243 -2.94 -6.26 -14.54
C LEU A 243 -2.21 -7.15 -13.55
N PHE A 244 -2.47 -8.47 -13.59
CA PHE A 244 -1.82 -9.43 -12.70
C PHE A 244 -0.30 -9.44 -12.84
N LYS A 245 0.26 -9.06 -13.99
CA LYS A 245 1.72 -8.92 -14.17
C LYS A 245 2.34 -7.85 -13.28
N ILE A 246 1.56 -6.87 -12.82
CA ILE A 246 2.02 -5.85 -11.87
C ILE A 246 2.14 -6.48 -10.49
N SER A 247 1.10 -7.19 -10.04
CA SER A 247 1.08 -7.82 -8.71
C SER A 247 2.01 -9.03 -8.62
N SER A 248 2.18 -9.82 -9.69
CA SER A 248 3.02 -11.02 -9.68
C SER A 248 4.53 -10.74 -9.55
N GLN A 249 4.94 -9.47 -9.49
CA GLN A 249 6.32 -9.08 -9.23
C GLN A 249 6.70 -9.17 -7.76
N LEU A 250 5.71 -9.34 -6.88
CA LEU A 250 5.98 -9.59 -5.47
C LEU A 250 6.87 -10.83 -5.31
N ASN A 251 7.90 -10.67 -4.48
CA ASN A 251 8.83 -11.76 -4.22
C ASN A 251 8.13 -12.85 -3.39
N THR A 252 7.89 -14.01 -4.00
CA THR A 252 7.23 -15.15 -3.33
C THR A 252 7.95 -15.57 -2.05
N HIS A 253 9.29 -15.56 -2.03
CA HIS A 253 10.06 -15.89 -0.82
C HIS A 253 9.81 -14.86 0.29
N PHE A 254 9.74 -13.58 -0.06
CA PHE A 254 9.40 -12.52 0.88
C PHE A 254 8.00 -12.72 1.48
N ILE A 255 6.97 -12.92 0.64
CA ILE A 255 5.59 -13.17 1.10
C ILE A 255 5.52 -14.35 2.08
N MET A 256 6.16 -15.47 1.72
CA MET A 256 6.17 -16.66 2.57
C MET A 256 6.86 -16.36 3.91
N LYS A 257 8.03 -15.70 3.89
CA LYS A 257 8.78 -15.42 5.11
C LYS A 257 8.08 -14.42 6.02
N THR A 258 7.50 -13.36 5.49
CA THR A 258 6.73 -12.39 6.30
C THR A 258 5.47 -13.03 6.86
N GLY A 259 4.75 -13.82 6.06
CA GLY A 259 3.58 -14.58 6.52
C GLY A 259 3.91 -15.58 7.63
N GLU A 260 4.96 -16.39 7.46
CA GLU A 260 5.43 -17.33 8.49
C GLU A 260 5.82 -16.61 9.80
N ILE A 261 6.53 -15.48 9.66
CA ILE A 261 6.94 -14.66 10.80
C ILE A 261 5.70 -14.12 11.53
N PHE A 262 4.75 -13.54 10.79
CA PHE A 262 3.50 -13.05 11.36
C PHE A 262 2.77 -14.15 12.12
N TRP A 263 2.60 -15.33 11.53
CA TRP A 263 1.99 -16.52 12.16
C TRP A 263 2.64 -16.89 13.49
N LYS A 264 3.98 -16.96 13.50
CA LYS A 264 4.76 -17.28 14.70
C LYS A 264 4.60 -16.21 15.78
N THR A 265 4.59 -14.93 15.40
CA THR A 265 4.46 -13.83 16.37
C THR A 265 3.10 -13.76 17.07
N ILE A 266 2.05 -14.30 16.44
CA ILE A 266 0.71 -14.41 17.04
C ILE A 266 0.45 -15.76 17.70
N GLY A 267 1.45 -16.65 17.72
CA GLY A 267 1.42 -17.92 18.44
C GLY A 267 0.83 -19.10 17.68
N ILE A 268 0.61 -18.99 16.37
CA ILE A 268 0.12 -20.10 15.54
C ILE A 268 1.33 -20.94 15.10
N LYS A 269 1.23 -22.25 15.30
CA LYS A 269 2.32 -23.21 15.03
C LYS A 269 2.17 -23.94 13.69
N ASP A 270 1.03 -23.77 13.02
CA ASP A 270 0.71 -24.48 11.79
C ASP A 270 1.52 -23.99 10.60
N ASN A 271 1.50 -24.81 9.55
CA ASN A 271 2.13 -24.50 8.29
C ASN A 271 1.31 -23.43 7.55
N LEU A 272 1.97 -22.32 7.16
CA LEU A 272 1.35 -21.25 6.37
C LEU A 272 0.66 -21.82 5.11
N PHE A 273 1.25 -22.80 4.44
CA PHE A 273 0.69 -23.38 3.22
C PHE A 273 -0.67 -24.05 3.41
N GLU A 274 -0.86 -24.76 4.51
CA GLU A 274 -2.14 -25.41 4.82
C GLU A 274 -3.23 -24.37 5.07
N SER A 275 -2.84 -23.21 5.60
CA SER A 275 -3.74 -22.07 5.79
C SER A 275 -4.08 -21.32 4.50
N LEU A 276 -3.46 -21.65 3.35
CA LEU A 276 -3.69 -21.00 2.06
C LEU A 276 -4.48 -21.89 1.06
N ASP A 277 -4.88 -23.09 1.45
CA ASP A 277 -5.55 -24.06 0.57
C ASP A 277 -7.05 -23.76 0.38
N PHE A 278 -7.36 -22.57 -0.13
CA PHE A 278 -8.71 -22.19 -0.55
C PHE A 278 -8.66 -21.01 -1.54
N ASP A 279 -9.72 -20.86 -2.35
CA ASP A 279 -9.88 -19.69 -3.22
C ASP A 279 -10.28 -18.46 -2.38
N PRO A 280 -9.44 -17.41 -2.31
CA PRO A 280 -9.73 -16.23 -1.51
C PRO A 280 -10.94 -15.44 -2.00
N VAL A 281 -11.17 -15.38 -3.31
CA VAL A 281 -12.30 -14.66 -3.89
C VAL A 281 -13.60 -15.40 -3.62
N GLU A 282 -13.61 -16.73 -3.78
CA GLU A 282 -14.77 -17.56 -3.43
C GLU A 282 -15.12 -17.42 -1.93
N PHE A 283 -14.10 -17.44 -1.06
CA PHE A 283 -14.30 -17.25 0.38
C PHE A 283 -14.94 -15.90 0.69
N ILE A 284 -14.50 -14.81 0.05
CA ILE A 284 -15.08 -13.48 0.24
C ILE A 284 -16.51 -13.41 -0.30
N LEU A 285 -16.78 -14.01 -1.46
CA LEU A 285 -18.12 -14.05 -2.07
C LEU A 285 -19.14 -14.78 -1.17
N LYS A 286 -18.71 -15.80 -0.41
CA LYS A 286 -19.52 -16.46 0.62
C LYS A 286 -19.81 -15.57 1.84
N ASN A 287 -19.17 -14.41 1.95
CA ASN A 287 -19.40 -13.41 2.99
C ASN A 287 -19.85 -12.06 2.37
N PRO A 288 -21.17 -11.89 2.09
CA PRO A 288 -21.68 -10.70 1.41
C PRO A 288 -21.37 -9.38 2.13
N LYS A 289 -21.25 -9.40 3.47
CA LYS A 289 -20.89 -8.21 4.26
C LYS A 289 -19.46 -7.76 3.97
N LEU A 290 -18.51 -8.70 3.97
CA LEU A 290 -17.13 -8.41 3.61
C LEU A 290 -17.04 -7.94 2.16
N HIS A 291 -17.66 -8.67 1.23
CA HIS A 291 -17.68 -8.31 -0.19
C HIS A 291 -18.18 -6.88 -0.43
N HIS A 292 -19.35 -6.54 0.13
CA HIS A 292 -19.91 -5.19 0.01
C HIS A 292 -18.99 -4.13 0.62
N SER A 293 -18.39 -4.42 1.78
CA SER A 293 -17.50 -3.48 2.43
C SER A 293 -16.22 -3.20 1.63
N LEU A 294 -15.63 -4.25 1.04
CA LEU A 294 -14.47 -4.10 0.16
C LEU A 294 -14.80 -3.26 -1.07
N LEU A 295 -15.93 -3.50 -1.72
CA LEU A 295 -16.36 -2.68 -2.86
C LEU A 295 -16.55 -1.20 -2.45
N ASN A 296 -17.17 -0.93 -1.31
CA ASN A 296 -17.34 0.43 -0.80
C ASN A 296 -16.00 1.11 -0.46
N LEU A 297 -15.04 0.34 0.05
CA LEU A 297 -13.72 0.86 0.37
C LEU A 297 -12.94 1.22 -0.91
N LEU A 298 -12.99 0.34 -1.92
CA LEU A 298 -12.27 0.48 -3.20
C LEU A 298 -12.94 1.46 -4.18
N ALA A 299 -14.24 1.75 -3.99
CA ALA A 299 -14.96 2.77 -4.75
C ALA A 299 -14.54 4.20 -4.42
N LYS A 300 -13.88 4.41 -3.26
CA LYS A 300 -13.49 5.75 -2.78
C LYS A 300 -12.21 6.28 -3.42
N ASP A 301 -11.44 5.44 -4.12
CA ASP A 301 -10.15 5.78 -4.76
C ASP A 301 -10.29 6.06 -6.27
#